data_AF-A0A7W5J4W8-F1
#
_entry.id   AF-A0A7W5J4W8-F1
#
_cell.length_a   1.000
_cell.length_b   1.000
_cell.length_c   1.000
_cell.angle_alpha   90.00
_cell.angle_beta   90.00
_cell.angle_gamma   90.00
#
_symmetry.space_group_name_H-M   'P 1'
#
loop_
_entity.id
_entity.type
_entity.pdbx_description
1 polymer ?
#
loop_
_entity_poly.entity_id
_entity_poly.type
_entity_poly.pdbx_seq_one_letter_code
_entity_poly.pdbx_strand_id
1 'polypeptide(L)'
;MHHWIRTKALLIAALLCIVPMSAQAITWAKSEVRDPVTNERVKVHQPMSSGSYVYSWPEKSDQVFWPFTDSNWLWFNPASGYIAFGNDFAELDTAKRAVLKDWLKTNFDRNAPPQSRQDLLKWAEKVYAARGMDDDFWCHFFRLMAFETREDSETSLAYVRKALPLLEKSLAASADPGETLKNLYLLGDYNRRIGRNDDAKRYLERLDALEVDGELSGFKQYLQEIAKEQQALPPGKSAGSNASGDAAEGRD
;
A
#
# COMPACT_ATOMS: atom_id res chain seq x y z
N MET A 1 -44.97 -8.35 46.15
CA MET A 1 -44.91 -7.92 44.73
C MET A 1 -43.77 -6.95 44.40
N HIS A 2 -42.77 -6.71 45.27
CA HIS A 2 -41.69 -5.74 44.99
C HIS A 2 -40.33 -6.34 44.58
N HIS A 3 -40.12 -7.65 44.69
CA HIS A 3 -38.85 -8.29 44.29
C HIS A 3 -38.81 -8.73 42.82
N TRP A 4 -39.95 -8.89 42.16
CA TRP A 4 -40.00 -9.40 40.76
C TRP A 4 -39.80 -8.32 39.69
N ILE A 5 -39.96 -7.05 40.07
CA ILE A 5 -39.77 -5.90 39.18
C ILE A 5 -38.30 -5.46 39.15
N ARG A 6 -37.55 -5.70 40.25
CA ARG A 6 -36.15 -5.28 40.38
C ARG A 6 -35.17 -6.15 39.58
N THR A 7 -35.47 -7.42 39.37
CA THR A 7 -34.64 -8.33 38.57
C THR A 7 -34.80 -8.13 37.05
N LYS A 8 -35.95 -7.64 36.58
CA LYS A 8 -36.14 -7.31 35.16
C LYS A 8 -35.47 -5.99 34.74
N ALA A 9 -35.35 -5.04 35.67
CA ALA A 9 -34.67 -3.77 35.42
C ALA A 9 -33.14 -3.93 35.25
N LEU A 10 -32.54 -4.91 35.92
CA LEU A 10 -31.09 -5.21 35.79
C LEU A 10 -30.73 -5.96 34.51
N LEU A 11 -31.66 -6.72 33.91
CA LEU A 11 -31.44 -7.41 32.63
C LEU A 11 -31.59 -6.49 31.42
N ILE A 12 -32.39 -5.41 31.52
CA ILE A 12 -32.55 -4.43 30.43
C ILE A 12 -31.37 -3.43 30.40
N ALA A 13 -30.77 -3.12 31.55
CA ALA A 13 -29.59 -2.25 31.61
C ALA A 13 -28.30 -2.95 31.12
N ALA A 14 -28.22 -4.27 31.21
CA ALA A 14 -27.07 -5.04 30.71
C ALA A 14 -27.07 -5.22 29.18
N LEU A 15 -28.22 -5.03 28.51
CA LEU A 15 -28.34 -5.17 27.04
C LEU A 15 -28.01 -3.88 26.26
N LEU A 16 -27.80 -2.75 26.96
CA LEU A 16 -27.52 -1.44 26.37
C LEU A 16 -26.03 -1.09 26.30
N CYS A 17 -25.14 -1.98 26.76
CA CYS A 17 -23.70 -1.90 26.50
C CYS A 17 -23.35 -2.58 25.16
N ILE A 18 -24.14 -2.33 24.12
CA ILE A 18 -23.69 -2.54 22.74
C ILE A 18 -22.69 -1.44 22.49
N VAL A 19 -21.41 -1.74 22.70
CA VAL A 19 -20.29 -0.90 22.25
C VAL A 19 -20.59 -0.56 20.79
N PRO A 20 -20.67 0.73 20.41
CA PRO A 20 -20.73 1.06 19.00
C PRO A 20 -19.41 0.60 18.39
N MET A 21 -19.40 -0.58 17.78
CA MET A 21 -18.39 -0.93 16.81
C MET A 21 -18.49 0.14 15.73
N SER A 22 -17.57 1.10 15.75
CA SER A 22 -17.45 2.07 14.68
C SER A 22 -17.27 1.27 13.41
N ALA A 23 -18.29 1.23 12.56
CA ALA A 23 -18.25 0.49 11.31
C ALA A 23 -17.15 1.11 10.43
N GLN A 24 -15.97 0.49 10.45
CA GLN A 24 -14.87 0.77 9.57
C GLN A 24 -15.20 0.16 8.21
N ALA A 25 -16.05 0.82 7.43
CA ALA A 25 -16.44 0.36 6.10
C ALA A 25 -15.70 1.14 5.01
N ILE A 26 -14.83 0.47 4.25
CA ILE A 26 -14.35 0.95 2.95
C ILE A 26 -15.40 0.50 1.96
N THR A 27 -15.94 1.41 1.15
CA THR A 27 -16.95 1.08 0.14
C THR A 27 -16.37 1.17 -1.25
N TRP A 28 -16.57 0.09 -1.99
CA TRP A 28 -16.18 -0.08 -3.39
C TRP A 28 -17.44 -0.15 -4.24
N ALA A 29 -17.49 0.66 -5.30
CA ALA A 29 -18.56 0.60 -6.29
C ALA A 29 -18.13 -0.27 -7.47
N LYS A 30 -19.01 -1.19 -7.91
CA LYS A 30 -18.83 -1.91 -9.18
C LYS A 30 -18.92 -0.90 -10.32
N SER A 31 -17.99 -0.99 -11.27
CA SER A 31 -17.93 -0.14 -12.45
C SER A 31 -17.45 -0.94 -13.66
N GLU A 32 -17.50 -0.33 -14.85
CA GLU A 32 -16.94 -0.88 -16.07
C GLU A 32 -16.03 0.15 -16.73
N VAL A 33 -14.82 -0.27 -17.07
CA VAL A 33 -13.84 0.55 -17.79
C VAL A 33 -13.44 -0.14 -19.10
N ARG A 34 -12.77 0.58 -19.99
CA ARG A 34 -12.27 0.02 -21.25
C ARG A 34 -10.80 -0.32 -21.10
N ASP A 35 -10.42 -1.53 -21.47
CA ASP A 35 -9.02 -1.93 -21.59
C ASP A 35 -8.34 -1.02 -22.64
N PRO A 36 -7.30 -0.25 -22.28
CA PRO A 36 -6.62 0.62 -23.23
C PRO A 36 -5.88 -0.15 -24.34
N VAL A 37 -5.65 -1.45 -24.20
CA VAL A 37 -4.98 -2.29 -25.22
C VAL A 37 -5.98 -2.87 -26.21
N THR A 38 -7.10 -3.42 -25.73
CA THR A 38 -8.08 -4.15 -26.57
C THR A 38 -9.40 -3.42 -26.79
N ASN A 39 -9.68 -2.37 -26.02
CA ASN A 39 -10.95 -1.64 -25.97
C ASN A 39 -12.15 -2.46 -25.44
N GLU A 40 -11.91 -3.68 -24.95
CA GLU A 40 -12.91 -4.52 -24.29
C GLU A 40 -13.36 -3.92 -22.96
N ARG A 41 -14.59 -4.22 -22.56
CA ARG A 41 -15.11 -3.80 -21.25
C ARG A 41 -14.59 -4.72 -20.15
N VAL A 42 -14.04 -4.12 -19.10
CA VAL A 42 -13.52 -4.81 -17.93
C VAL A 42 -14.31 -4.35 -16.72
N LYS A 43 -14.84 -5.32 -15.96
CA LYS A 43 -15.51 -5.06 -14.69
C LYS A 43 -14.46 -4.76 -13.63
N VAL A 44 -14.61 -3.64 -12.94
CA VAL A 44 -13.66 -3.17 -11.94
C VAL A 44 -14.38 -2.63 -10.71
N HIS A 45 -13.61 -2.35 -9.66
CA HIS A 45 -14.10 -1.68 -8.47
C HIS A 45 -13.45 -0.30 -8.36
N GLN A 46 -14.28 0.72 -8.11
CA GLN A 46 -13.83 2.08 -7.89
C GLN A 46 -14.05 2.50 -6.42
N PRO A 47 -13.11 3.25 -5.84
CA PRO A 47 -13.29 3.90 -4.54
C PRO A 47 -14.58 4.70 -4.50
N MET A 48 -15.47 4.40 -3.55
CA MET A 48 -16.69 5.19 -3.35
C MET A 48 -16.59 6.05 -2.09
N SER A 49 -16.20 5.46 -0.97
CA SER A 49 -15.83 6.22 0.22
C SER A 49 -14.93 5.41 1.14
N SER A 50 -14.10 6.13 1.89
CA SER A 50 -13.25 5.62 2.96
C SER A 50 -13.33 6.57 4.14
N GLY A 51 -13.43 6.05 5.36
CA GLY A 51 -13.24 6.88 6.55
C GLY A 51 -11.75 7.17 6.79
N SER A 52 -11.45 8.21 7.57
CA SER A 52 -10.07 8.58 7.90
C SER A 52 -9.31 7.50 8.69
N TYR A 53 -10.01 6.51 9.26
CA TYR A 53 -9.41 5.38 9.99
C TYR A 53 -8.51 4.48 9.12
N VAL A 54 -8.69 4.48 7.79
CA VAL A 54 -7.76 3.80 6.88
C VAL A 54 -6.37 4.42 6.98
N TYR A 55 -6.32 5.70 7.40
CA TYR A 55 -5.09 6.40 7.71
C TYR A 55 -4.55 6.18 9.14
N SER A 56 -5.21 5.39 9.99
CA SER A 56 -4.73 5.04 11.34
C SER A 56 -4.34 3.56 11.52
N TRP A 57 -4.34 2.76 10.44
CA TRP A 57 -3.91 1.35 10.52
C TRP A 57 -2.39 1.21 10.76
N PRO A 58 -1.96 0.27 11.63
CA PRO A 58 -0.59 0.20 12.16
C PRO A 58 0.52 -0.17 11.16
N GLU A 59 0.20 -0.51 9.91
CA GLU A 59 1.15 -1.16 8.98
C GLU A 59 1.88 -0.21 8.00
N LYS A 60 1.99 1.07 8.36
CA LYS A 60 2.40 2.17 7.45
C LYS A 60 3.91 2.41 7.35
N SER A 61 4.73 1.48 7.83
CA SER A 61 6.18 1.68 7.86
C SER A 61 6.79 1.87 6.47
N ASP A 62 6.19 1.27 5.44
CA ASP A 62 6.59 1.47 4.04
C ASP A 62 5.96 2.72 3.40
N GLN A 63 5.15 3.49 4.14
CA GLN A 63 4.42 4.69 3.71
C GLN A 63 3.54 4.45 2.47
N VAL A 64 3.04 3.22 2.32
CA VAL A 64 2.10 2.80 1.29
C VAL A 64 0.72 2.74 1.92
N PHE A 65 -0.28 3.25 1.21
CA PHE A 65 -1.62 3.41 1.74
C PHE A 65 -2.66 2.85 0.78
N TRP A 66 -3.85 2.60 1.32
CA TRP A 66 -5.04 2.40 0.50
C TRP A 66 -5.18 3.56 -0.50
N PRO A 67 -5.60 3.31 -1.75
CA PRO A 67 -6.15 2.05 -2.27
C PRO A 67 -5.12 1.03 -2.76
N PHE A 68 -3.83 1.34 -2.78
CA PHE A 68 -2.81 0.47 -3.37
C PHE A 68 -2.63 -0.87 -2.65
N THR A 69 -2.92 -0.93 -1.34
CA THR A 69 -2.87 -2.16 -0.54
C THR A 69 -4.11 -3.05 -0.69
N ASP A 70 -5.12 -2.65 -1.46
CA ASP A 70 -6.37 -3.40 -1.65
C ASP A 70 -6.39 -4.06 -3.06
N SER A 71 -6.87 -5.30 -3.14
CA SER A 71 -6.99 -6.04 -4.40
C SER A 71 -7.94 -5.39 -5.39
N ASN A 72 -8.97 -4.68 -4.91
CA ASN A 72 -9.95 -4.00 -5.75
C ASN A 72 -9.36 -2.87 -6.58
N TRP A 73 -8.19 -2.34 -6.18
CA TRP A 73 -7.52 -1.27 -6.90
C TRP A 73 -6.59 -1.73 -8.02
N LEU A 74 -6.36 -3.04 -8.15
CA LEU A 74 -5.55 -3.62 -9.19
C LEU A 74 -6.46 -4.22 -10.27
N TRP A 75 -6.66 -3.48 -11.35
CA TRP A 75 -7.61 -3.83 -12.41
C TRP A 75 -6.92 -4.67 -13.47
N PHE A 76 -7.51 -5.83 -13.78
CA PHE A 76 -6.93 -6.84 -14.66
C PHE A 76 -7.94 -7.28 -15.72
N ASN A 77 -7.51 -7.29 -16.99
CA ASN A 77 -8.25 -7.93 -18.06
C ASN A 77 -7.69 -9.34 -18.33
N PRO A 78 -8.42 -10.43 -18.01
CA PRO A 78 -7.95 -11.79 -18.25
C PRO A 78 -7.88 -12.17 -19.73
N ALA A 79 -8.53 -11.42 -20.63
CA ALA A 79 -8.50 -11.70 -22.07
C ALA A 79 -7.20 -11.21 -22.72
N SER A 80 -6.68 -10.06 -22.29
CA SER A 80 -5.51 -9.41 -22.87
C SER A 80 -4.25 -9.53 -22.02
N GLY A 81 -4.41 -9.82 -20.74
CA GLY A 81 -3.32 -9.74 -19.76
C GLY A 81 -3.02 -8.31 -19.30
N TYR A 82 -3.73 -7.29 -19.78
CA TYR A 82 -3.47 -5.92 -19.32
C TYR A 82 -3.86 -5.76 -17.86
N ILE A 83 -2.96 -5.18 -17.07
CA ILE A 83 -3.14 -4.93 -15.64
C ILE A 83 -2.58 -3.56 -15.28
N ALA A 84 -3.26 -2.84 -14.40
CA ALA A 84 -2.78 -1.59 -13.83
C ALA A 84 -3.53 -1.26 -12.53
N PHE A 85 -2.95 -0.41 -11.69
CA PHE A 85 -3.71 0.28 -10.65
C PHE A 85 -4.78 1.17 -11.27
N GLY A 86 -5.87 1.43 -10.55
CA GLY A 86 -7.02 2.17 -11.08
C GLY A 86 -6.66 3.51 -11.73
N ASN A 87 -5.76 4.29 -11.11
CA ASN A 87 -5.29 5.57 -11.68
C ASN A 87 -4.44 5.40 -12.95
N ASP A 88 -3.78 4.26 -13.11
CA ASP A 88 -2.91 3.96 -14.24
C ASP A 88 -3.60 3.14 -15.33
N PHE A 89 -4.87 2.74 -15.10
CA PHE A 89 -5.74 2.07 -16.07
C PHE A 89 -6.37 3.10 -17.02
N ALA A 90 -5.58 4.08 -17.44
CA ALA A 90 -5.98 5.15 -18.33
C ALA A 90 -5.66 4.80 -19.80
N GLU A 91 -6.13 5.64 -20.71
CA GLU A 91 -5.78 5.52 -22.12
C GLU A 91 -4.26 5.65 -22.34
N LEU A 92 -3.71 4.72 -23.12
CA LEU A 92 -2.32 4.75 -23.56
C LEU A 92 -2.20 5.51 -24.88
N ASP A 93 -1.14 6.29 -25.04
CA ASP A 93 -0.78 6.87 -26.33
C ASP A 93 -0.58 5.77 -27.38
N THR A 94 -0.81 6.11 -28.65
CA THR A 94 -0.86 5.12 -29.74
C THR A 94 0.43 4.32 -29.87
N ALA A 95 1.59 4.93 -29.64
CA ALA A 95 2.89 4.27 -29.77
C ALA A 95 3.10 3.28 -28.61
N LYS A 96 2.90 3.70 -27.36
CA LYS A 96 3.01 2.81 -26.19
C LYS A 96 1.97 1.70 -26.22
N ARG A 97 0.76 1.98 -26.69
CA ARG A 97 -0.30 0.98 -26.85
C ARG A 97 0.12 -0.14 -27.81
N ALA A 98 0.68 0.21 -28.96
CA ALA A 98 1.11 -0.78 -29.95
C ALA A 98 2.23 -1.69 -29.38
N VAL A 99 3.25 -1.09 -28.77
CA VAL A 99 4.36 -1.82 -28.13
C VAL A 99 3.85 -2.74 -27.03
N LEU A 100 2.99 -2.24 -26.14
CA LEU A 100 2.47 -3.03 -25.04
C LEU A 100 1.56 -4.16 -25.52
N LYS A 101 0.74 -3.92 -26.56
CA LYS A 101 -0.13 -4.93 -27.15
C LYS A 101 0.66 -6.12 -27.67
N ASP A 102 1.74 -5.87 -28.41
CA ASP A 102 2.59 -6.93 -28.97
C ASP A 102 3.35 -7.67 -27.86
N TRP A 103 3.82 -6.93 -26.85
CA TRP A 103 4.46 -7.51 -25.68
C TRP A 103 3.51 -8.44 -24.91
N LEU A 104 2.27 -8.00 -24.64
CA LEU A 104 1.26 -8.81 -23.95
C LEU A 104 0.91 -10.08 -24.72
N LYS A 105 0.70 -9.98 -26.04
CA LYS A 105 0.43 -11.14 -26.89
C LYS A 105 1.53 -12.21 -26.81
N THR A 106 2.78 -11.78 -26.60
CA THR A 106 3.95 -12.67 -26.53
C THR A 106 4.17 -13.25 -25.13
N ASN A 107 3.86 -12.49 -24.08
CA ASN A 107 4.27 -12.80 -22.71
C ASN A 107 3.11 -13.25 -21.79
N PHE A 108 1.86 -13.03 -22.18
CA PHE A 108 0.69 -13.43 -21.39
C PHE A 108 0.11 -14.77 -21.89
N ASP A 109 0.00 -15.73 -20.97
CA ASP A 109 -0.73 -16.98 -21.21
C ASP A 109 -2.15 -16.88 -20.64
N ARG A 110 -3.12 -16.71 -21.54
CA ARG A 110 -4.56 -16.70 -21.20
C ARG A 110 -5.07 -17.98 -20.55
N ASN A 111 -4.36 -19.11 -20.69
CA ASN A 111 -4.76 -20.38 -20.10
C ASN A 111 -4.19 -20.57 -18.69
N ALA A 112 -3.23 -19.72 -18.29
CA ALA A 112 -2.63 -19.70 -16.96
C ALA A 112 -2.58 -18.26 -16.40
N PRO A 113 -3.74 -17.57 -16.23
CA PRO A 113 -3.74 -16.21 -15.73
C PRO A 113 -3.32 -16.17 -14.24
N PRO A 114 -2.76 -15.04 -13.75
CA PRO A 114 -2.49 -14.83 -12.33
C PRO A 114 -3.72 -15.10 -11.47
N GLN A 115 -3.56 -15.84 -10.36
CA GLN A 115 -4.69 -16.29 -9.52
C GLN A 115 -4.75 -15.56 -8.17
N SER A 116 -3.60 -15.13 -7.63
CA SER A 116 -3.53 -14.42 -6.35
C SER A 116 -3.16 -12.95 -6.54
N ARG A 117 -3.38 -12.13 -5.49
CA ARG A 117 -2.89 -10.74 -5.45
C ARG A 117 -1.38 -10.66 -5.70
N GLN A 118 -0.61 -11.56 -5.11
CA GLN A 118 0.84 -11.60 -5.30
C GLN A 118 1.21 -11.93 -6.75
N ASP A 119 0.51 -12.86 -7.39
CA ASP A 119 0.72 -13.16 -8.81
C ASP A 119 0.34 -11.98 -9.71
N LEU A 120 -0.77 -11.32 -9.39
CA LEU A 120 -1.23 -10.13 -10.10
C LEU A 120 -0.20 -9.00 -9.97
N LEU A 121 0.35 -8.75 -8.78
CA LEU A 121 1.39 -7.74 -8.58
C LEU A 121 2.69 -8.09 -9.30
N LYS A 122 3.13 -9.35 -9.26
CA LYS A 122 4.30 -9.82 -10.05
C LYS A 122 4.07 -9.66 -11.55
N TRP A 123 2.85 -9.90 -12.02
CA TRP A 123 2.46 -9.66 -13.40
C TRP A 123 2.44 -8.17 -13.73
N ALA A 124 1.90 -7.34 -12.83
CA ALA A 124 1.89 -5.89 -12.96
C ALA A 124 3.31 -5.32 -13.04
N GLU A 125 4.27 -5.80 -12.25
CA GLU A 125 5.69 -5.39 -12.36
C GLU A 125 6.20 -5.55 -13.80
N LYS A 126 5.88 -6.66 -14.46
CA LYS A 126 6.29 -6.90 -15.86
C LYS A 126 5.56 -5.97 -16.84
N VAL A 127 4.26 -5.78 -16.66
CA VAL A 127 3.45 -4.90 -17.53
C VAL A 127 3.89 -3.44 -17.39
N TYR A 128 4.16 -2.96 -16.18
CA TYR A 128 4.69 -1.62 -15.95
C TYR A 128 6.12 -1.46 -16.48
N ALA A 129 6.97 -2.49 -16.40
CA ALA A 129 8.28 -2.47 -17.06
C ALA A 129 8.16 -2.30 -18.57
N ALA A 130 7.24 -3.02 -19.21
CA ALA A 130 6.97 -2.87 -20.64
C ALA A 130 6.35 -1.50 -21.00
N ARG A 131 5.66 -0.85 -20.08
CA ARG A 131 5.09 0.52 -20.26
C ARG A 131 6.13 1.63 -20.16
N GLY A 132 7.28 1.39 -19.53
CA GLY A 132 8.34 2.38 -19.33
C GLY A 132 7.95 3.47 -18.34
N MET A 133 7.63 3.07 -17.11
CA MET A 133 7.31 3.99 -16.01
C MET A 133 8.55 4.73 -15.48
N ASP A 134 8.32 5.87 -14.82
CA ASP A 134 9.37 6.70 -14.23
C ASP A 134 9.82 6.22 -12.83
N ASP A 135 10.84 6.89 -12.30
CA ASP A 135 11.47 6.56 -11.03
C ASP A 135 10.51 6.73 -9.83
N ASP A 136 9.63 7.73 -9.87
CA ASP A 136 8.67 7.99 -8.79
C ASP A 136 7.66 6.85 -8.70
N PHE A 137 7.15 6.40 -9.84
CA PHE A 137 6.32 5.20 -9.92
C PHE A 137 7.06 3.98 -9.36
N TRP A 138 8.28 3.72 -9.82
CA TRP A 138 9.03 2.53 -9.39
C TRP A 138 9.37 2.56 -7.91
N CYS A 139 9.70 3.74 -7.37
CA CYS A 139 9.95 3.92 -5.94
C CYS A 139 8.72 3.51 -5.13
N HIS A 140 7.54 4.01 -5.51
CA HIS A 140 6.30 3.64 -4.84
C HIS A 140 5.94 2.16 -5.03
N PHE A 141 6.06 1.63 -6.25
CA PHE A 141 5.77 0.23 -6.56
C PHE A 141 6.65 -0.73 -5.75
N PHE A 142 7.96 -0.48 -5.66
CA PHE A 142 8.86 -1.34 -4.89
C PHE A 142 8.59 -1.27 -3.39
N ARG A 143 8.18 -0.11 -2.86
CA ARG A 143 7.74 0.00 -1.47
C ARG A 143 6.46 -0.80 -1.22
N LEU A 144 5.51 -0.79 -2.16
CA LEU A 144 4.33 -1.66 -2.10
C LEU A 144 4.74 -3.13 -2.13
N MET A 145 5.65 -3.54 -3.01
CA MET A 145 6.11 -4.92 -3.04
C MET A 145 6.83 -5.34 -1.77
N ALA A 146 7.64 -4.46 -1.17
CA ALA A 146 8.27 -4.71 0.13
C ALA A 146 7.23 -4.88 1.25
N PHE A 147 6.15 -4.09 1.23
CA PHE A 147 5.00 -4.22 2.13
C PHE A 147 4.29 -5.57 1.95
N GLU A 148 3.89 -5.90 0.72
CA GLU A 148 3.08 -7.08 0.37
C GLU A 148 3.79 -8.42 0.62
N THR A 149 5.12 -8.40 0.63
CA THR A 149 5.96 -9.60 0.78
C THR A 149 6.65 -9.68 2.14
N ARG A 150 6.26 -8.86 3.12
CA ARG A 150 6.92 -8.78 4.45
C ARG A 150 7.08 -10.10 5.21
N GLU A 151 6.19 -11.07 4.99
CA GLU A 151 6.29 -12.41 5.60
C GLU A 151 7.45 -13.21 5.01
N ASP A 152 7.81 -12.94 3.76
CA ASP A 152 9.01 -13.44 3.10
C ASP A 152 10.11 -12.37 3.16
N SER A 153 10.91 -12.44 4.22
CA SER A 153 11.98 -11.48 4.47
C SER A 153 12.97 -11.35 3.30
N GLU A 154 13.27 -12.44 2.59
CA GLU A 154 14.21 -12.39 1.47
C GLU A 154 13.65 -11.56 0.31
N THR A 155 12.42 -11.88 -0.10
CA THR A 155 11.72 -11.16 -1.17
C THR A 155 11.46 -9.70 -0.79
N SER A 156 10.99 -9.44 0.43
CA SER A 156 10.74 -8.09 0.92
C SER A 156 12.02 -7.24 0.90
N LEU A 157 13.14 -7.77 1.40
CA LEU A 157 14.42 -7.08 1.39
C LEU A 157 14.99 -6.90 -0.02
N ALA A 158 14.66 -7.78 -0.98
CA ALA A 158 15.02 -7.56 -2.38
C ALA A 158 14.33 -6.31 -2.95
N TYR A 159 13.05 -6.09 -2.65
CA TYR A 159 12.35 -4.88 -3.06
C TYR A 159 12.79 -3.62 -2.30
N VAL A 160 13.10 -3.73 -1.01
CA VAL A 160 13.74 -2.63 -0.25
C VAL A 160 15.02 -2.16 -0.96
N ARG A 161 15.87 -3.09 -1.39
CA ARG A 161 17.12 -2.75 -2.11
C ARG A 161 16.86 -2.09 -3.46
N LYS A 162 15.78 -2.43 -4.16
CA LYS A 162 15.38 -1.74 -5.40
C LYS A 162 14.88 -0.31 -5.13
N ALA A 163 14.17 -0.07 -4.02
CA ALA A 163 13.61 1.23 -3.67
C ALA A 163 14.67 2.23 -3.16
N LEU A 164 15.68 1.76 -2.43
CA LEU A 164 16.73 2.61 -1.82
C LEU A 164 17.37 3.64 -2.78
N PRO A 165 17.94 3.26 -3.94
CA PRO A 165 18.57 4.24 -4.84
C PRO A 165 17.58 5.26 -5.40
N LEU A 166 16.30 4.90 -5.55
CA LEU A 166 15.25 5.82 -6.01
C LEU A 166 14.87 6.81 -4.91
N LEU A 167 14.82 6.37 -3.66
CA LEU A 167 14.62 7.24 -2.49
C LEU A 167 15.79 8.21 -2.29
N GLU A 168 17.04 7.74 -2.47
CA GLU A 168 18.22 8.59 -2.42
C GLU A 168 18.20 9.66 -3.52
N LYS A 169 17.84 9.26 -4.75
CA LYS A 169 17.69 10.18 -5.87
C LYS A 169 16.59 11.21 -5.62
N SER A 170 15.42 10.77 -5.14
CA SER A 170 14.29 11.66 -4.81
C SER A 170 14.67 12.63 -3.68
N LEU A 171 15.33 12.17 -2.60
CA LEU A 171 15.81 13.05 -1.53
C LEU A 171 16.81 14.10 -2.02
N ALA A 172 17.69 13.74 -2.95
CA ALA A 172 18.67 14.68 -3.50
C ALA A 172 18.04 15.74 -4.42
N ALA A 173 16.92 15.41 -5.08
CA ALA A 173 16.24 16.29 -6.02
C ALA A 173 15.08 17.08 -5.41
N SER A 174 14.54 16.64 -4.26
CA SER A 174 13.33 17.23 -3.70
C SER A 174 13.57 18.61 -3.12
N ALA A 175 12.72 19.56 -3.51
CA ALA A 175 12.59 20.87 -2.86
C ALA A 175 11.36 20.93 -1.92
N ASP A 176 10.55 19.86 -1.89
CA ASP A 176 9.36 19.78 -1.05
C ASP A 176 9.72 19.25 0.35
N PRO A 177 9.46 20.01 1.43
CA PRO A 177 9.78 19.57 2.78
C PRO A 177 9.02 18.31 3.21
N GLY A 178 7.78 18.10 2.73
CA GLY A 178 7.00 16.91 3.03
C GLY A 178 7.60 15.65 2.43
N GLU A 179 7.98 15.69 1.15
CA GLU A 179 8.69 14.62 0.49
C GLU A 179 10.07 14.37 1.12
N THR A 180 10.77 15.44 1.50
CA THR A 180 12.05 15.34 2.22
C THR A 180 11.88 14.56 3.53
N LEU A 181 10.89 14.90 4.36
CA LEU A 181 10.57 14.18 5.60
C LEU A 181 10.28 12.69 5.33
N LYS A 182 9.37 12.40 4.39
CA LYS A 182 8.99 11.05 3.98
C LYS A 182 10.21 10.23 3.56
N ASN A 183 11.08 10.80 2.73
CA ASN A 183 12.26 10.12 2.20
C ASN A 183 13.32 9.89 3.28
N LEU A 184 13.55 10.87 4.18
CA LEU A 184 14.47 10.69 5.32
C LEU A 184 14.02 9.54 6.22
N TYR A 185 12.74 9.48 6.55
CA TYR A 185 12.16 8.37 7.32
C TYR A 185 12.35 7.02 6.60
N LEU A 186 11.96 6.91 5.33
CA LEU A 186 12.05 5.66 4.58
C LEU A 186 13.48 5.19 4.40
N LEU A 187 14.42 6.09 4.10
CA LEU A 187 15.84 5.75 4.02
C LEU A 187 16.38 5.29 5.37
N GLY A 188 15.91 5.90 6.47
CA GLY A 188 16.18 5.45 7.83
C GLY A 188 15.74 4.01 8.07
N ASP A 189 14.46 3.71 7.89
CA ASP A 189 13.92 2.37 8.11
C ASP A 189 14.51 1.33 7.16
N TYR A 190 14.66 1.66 5.87
CA TYR A 190 15.12 0.70 4.87
C TYR A 190 16.59 0.34 5.07
N ASN A 191 17.45 1.31 5.40
CA ASN A 191 18.84 1.02 5.76
C ASN A 191 18.93 0.14 7.03
N ARG A 192 18.09 0.38 8.04
CA ARG A 192 18.02 -0.48 9.24
C ARG A 192 17.62 -1.92 8.86
N ARG A 193 16.58 -2.08 8.04
CA ARG A 193 16.08 -3.40 7.59
C ARG A 193 17.15 -4.23 6.89
N ILE A 194 18.02 -3.59 6.11
CA ILE A 194 19.16 -4.26 5.43
C ILE A 194 20.45 -4.28 6.25
N GLY A 195 20.42 -3.88 7.53
CA GLY A 195 21.56 -3.94 8.45
C GLY A 195 22.56 -2.78 8.35
N ARG A 196 22.28 -1.73 7.58
CA ARG A 196 23.10 -0.52 7.46
C ARG A 196 22.73 0.49 8.56
N ASN A 197 23.00 0.13 9.81
CA ASN A 197 22.52 0.89 10.97
C ASN A 197 23.12 2.30 11.08
N ASP A 198 24.35 2.52 10.63
CA ASP A 198 24.97 3.85 10.65
C ASP A 198 24.29 4.81 9.67
N ASP A 199 24.00 4.34 8.45
CA ASP A 199 23.22 5.10 7.46
C ASP A 199 21.82 5.38 7.97
N ALA A 200 21.16 4.36 8.54
CA ALA A 200 19.84 4.49 9.15
C ALA A 200 19.82 5.60 10.21
N LYS A 201 20.78 5.58 11.14
CA LYS A 201 20.93 6.59 12.18
C LYS A 201 21.11 7.98 11.58
N ARG A 202 22.00 8.14 10.59
CA ARG A 202 22.26 9.42 9.93
C ARG A 202 21.00 10.02 9.30
N TYR A 203 20.17 9.20 8.63
CA TYR A 203 18.93 9.70 8.04
C TYR A 203 17.88 10.08 9.09
N LEU A 204 17.76 9.32 10.17
CA LEU A 204 16.80 9.61 11.24
C LEU A 204 17.22 10.81 12.09
N GLU A 205 18.51 11.04 12.31
CA GLU A 205 19.01 12.29 12.93
C GLU A 205 18.70 13.52 12.06
N ARG A 206 18.77 13.38 10.73
CA ARG A 206 18.36 14.45 9.80
C ARG A 206 16.86 14.67 9.80
N LEU A 207 16.05 13.61 9.93
CA LEU A 207 14.60 13.72 10.12
C LEU A 207 14.30 14.54 11.39
N ASP A 208 14.98 14.23 12.49
CA ASP A 208 14.80 14.91 13.77
C ASP A 208 15.21 16.38 13.71
N ALA A 209 16.30 16.70 13.02
CA ALA A 209 16.84 18.06 12.91
C ALA A 209 16.11 18.95 11.87
N LEU A 210 15.27 18.40 11.00
CA LEU A 210 14.61 19.19 9.96
C LEU A 210 13.49 20.03 10.56
N GLU A 211 13.67 21.35 10.58
CA GLU A 211 12.65 22.30 11.05
C GLU A 211 11.51 22.42 10.03
N VAL A 212 10.28 22.25 10.51
CA VAL A 212 9.05 22.32 9.70
C VAL A 212 7.91 22.89 10.52
N ASP A 213 7.05 23.67 9.87
CA ASP A 213 5.93 24.38 10.51
C ASP A 213 4.57 23.86 10.04
N GLY A 214 3.53 24.16 10.82
CA GLY A 214 2.13 23.90 10.46
C GLY A 214 1.80 22.41 10.37
N GLU A 215 1.11 22.02 9.29
CA GLU A 215 0.67 20.63 9.08
C GLU A 215 1.85 19.65 8.98
N LEU A 216 3.02 20.11 8.54
CA LEU A 216 4.21 19.28 8.43
C LEU A 216 4.82 18.91 9.79
N SER A 217 4.59 19.70 10.84
CA SER A 217 5.04 19.34 12.20
C SER A 217 4.33 18.09 12.70
N GLY A 218 3.03 17.96 12.42
CA GLY A 218 2.25 16.75 12.73
C GLY A 218 2.71 15.55 11.91
N PHE A 219 2.99 15.76 10.62
CA PHE A 219 3.53 14.69 9.76
C PHE A 219 4.93 14.23 10.20
N LYS A 220 5.82 15.15 10.57
CA LYS A 220 7.13 14.83 11.13
C LYS A 220 6.99 14.01 12.41
N GLN A 221 6.14 14.43 13.35
CA GLN A 221 5.90 13.69 14.59
C GLN A 221 5.42 12.26 14.30
N TYR A 222 4.48 12.10 13.38
CA TYR A 222 3.99 10.79 12.94
C TYR A 222 5.12 9.89 12.41
N LEU A 223 6.02 10.43 11.58
CA LEU A 223 7.17 9.66 11.06
C LEU A 223 8.17 9.30 12.17
N GLN A 224 8.40 10.20 13.13
CA GLN A 224 9.27 9.95 14.28
C GLN A 224 8.72 8.87 15.21
N GLU A 225 7.40 8.85 15.43
CA GLU A 225 6.73 7.82 16.23
C GLU A 225 6.89 6.43 15.58
N ILE A 226 6.62 6.33 14.27
CA ILE A 226 6.81 5.07 13.55
C ILE A 226 8.28 4.65 13.53
N ALA A 227 9.22 5.60 13.36
CA ALA A 227 10.64 5.27 13.39
C ALA A 227 11.05 4.62 14.72
N LYS A 228 10.55 5.13 15.86
CA LYS A 228 10.80 4.55 17.18
C LYS A 228 10.22 3.14 17.30
N GLU A 229 9.01 2.92 16.79
CA GLU A 229 8.39 1.58 16.76
C GLU A 229 9.23 0.59 15.92
N GLN A 230 9.70 1.00 14.74
CA GLN A 230 10.52 0.13 13.88
C GLN A 230 11.90 -0.15 14.49
N GLN A 231 12.50 0.82 15.19
CA GLN A 231 13.79 0.65 15.87
C GLN A 231 13.74 -0.35 17.03
N ALA A 232 12.57 -0.56 17.64
CA ALA A 232 12.38 -1.58 18.68
C ALA A 232 12.39 -3.02 18.13
N LEU A 233 12.30 -3.20 16.80
CA LEU A 233 12.27 -4.50 16.15
C LEU A 233 13.67 -4.99 15.78
N PRO A 234 13.91 -6.32 15.79
CA PRO A 234 15.13 -6.90 15.25
C PRO A 234 15.38 -6.49 13.79
N PRO A 235 16.65 -6.42 13.35
CA PRO A 235 16.98 -6.24 11.93
C PRO A 235 16.27 -7.28 11.05
N GLY A 236 15.84 -6.87 9.85
CA GLY A 236 15.10 -7.72 8.92
C GLY A 236 13.61 -7.91 9.23
N LYS A 237 13.10 -7.38 10.36
CA LYS A 237 11.67 -7.37 10.70
C LYS A 237 11.06 -5.97 10.53
N SER A 238 9.78 -5.95 10.13
CA SER A 238 8.92 -4.76 10.09
C SER A 238 7.68 -4.97 10.96
N ALA A 239 7.14 -3.91 11.55
CA ALA A 239 5.88 -4.01 12.30
C ALA A 239 4.75 -4.43 11.35
N GLY A 240 3.90 -5.36 11.77
CA GLY A 240 2.77 -5.87 10.98
C GLY A 240 2.82 -7.34 10.62
N SER A 241 3.91 -8.07 10.93
CA SER A 241 4.02 -9.50 10.54
C SER A 241 3.09 -10.47 11.30
N ASN A 242 2.23 -9.97 12.19
CA ASN A 242 1.43 -10.79 13.11
C ASN A 242 -0.06 -10.40 13.14
N ALA A 243 -0.58 -9.54 12.25
CA ALA A 243 -1.90 -8.92 12.50
C ALA A 243 -2.94 -8.89 11.36
N SER A 244 -2.64 -9.29 10.12
CA SER A 244 -3.58 -9.09 8.99
C SER A 244 -4.18 -10.37 8.38
N GLY A 245 -4.12 -11.50 9.09
CA GLY A 245 -4.69 -12.77 8.60
C GLY A 245 -6.22 -12.87 8.55
N ASP A 246 -6.99 -12.02 9.24
CA ASP A 246 -8.40 -12.36 9.56
C ASP A 246 -9.48 -11.33 9.17
N ALA A 247 -9.18 -10.28 8.40
CA ALA A 247 -10.16 -9.20 8.17
C ALA A 247 -10.79 -9.11 6.76
N ALA A 248 -10.48 -10.00 5.82
CA ALA A 248 -10.97 -9.83 4.44
C ALA A 248 -11.38 -11.12 3.69
N GLU A 249 -11.70 -12.22 4.37
CA GLU A 249 -12.44 -13.32 3.77
C GLU A 249 -13.78 -13.50 4.47
N GLY A 250 -14.85 -13.12 3.79
CA GLY A 250 -16.20 -13.41 4.24
C GLY A 250 -17.22 -12.39 3.78
N ARG A 251 -17.72 -12.58 2.56
CA ARG A 251 -19.17 -12.69 2.28
C ARG A 251 -19.42 -12.90 0.79
N ASP A 252 -19.88 -14.12 0.50
CA ASP A 252 -20.72 -14.44 -0.65
C ASP A 252 -21.95 -13.51 -0.74
#